data_AF-A0A833GYE7-F1
#
_entry.id   AF-A0A833GYE7-F1
#
_cell.length_a   1.000
_cell.length_b   1.000
_cell.length_c   1.000
_cell.angle_alpha   90.00
_cell.angle_beta   90.00
_cell.angle_gamma   90.00
#
_symmetry.space_group_name_H-M   'P 1'
#
loop_
_entity.id
_entity.type
_entity.pdbx_description
1 polymer ?
#
loop_
_entity_poly.entity_id
_entity_poly.type
_entity_poly.pdbx_seq_one_letter_code
_entity_poly.pdbx_strand_id
1 'polypeptide(L)'
;MAWLPIYATEKDTKWVIDQLCSDPQIAFIIADPSSTQRKRWKAVAELHDHSIQRYCLWHIPSGKLPLHDNKPDSKQYILNPWEGWDEQKAGANANTPYFGAGHPGIIWFDNRSDQQGAKNIGMSTFGWIGNHYKSLGNSASQDTEKWWKSLRNKIKKNSEKIGRENTMPAEIFCLPDALEKINVEGYTRNANPT
;
A
#
# COMPACT_ATOMS: atom_id res chain seq x y z
N MET A 1 2.07 11.21 -9.34
CA MET A 1 1.85 10.08 -8.41
C MET A 1 2.32 10.50 -7.03
N ALA A 2 1.53 10.28 -6.00
CA ALA A 2 1.92 10.57 -4.63
C ALA A 2 2.67 9.37 -4.04
N TRP A 3 3.80 9.65 -3.40
CA TRP A 3 4.69 8.65 -2.84
C TRP A 3 5.05 9.02 -1.40
N LEU A 4 5.09 8.01 -0.52
CA LEU A 4 5.48 8.15 0.88
C LEU A 4 6.46 7.02 1.23
N PRO A 5 7.78 7.27 1.11
CA PRO A 5 8.77 6.28 1.49
C PRO A 5 8.99 6.25 3.00
N ILE A 6 9.14 5.04 3.53
CA ILE A 6 9.42 4.81 4.94
C ILE A 6 10.52 3.75 5.11
N TYR A 7 11.39 3.95 6.11
CA TYR A 7 12.17 2.87 6.69
C TYR A 7 11.40 2.32 7.88
N ALA A 8 11.16 1.02 7.87
CA ALA A 8 10.35 0.33 8.86
C ALA A 8 10.92 -1.07 9.07
N THR A 9 11.09 -1.47 10.33
CA THR A 9 11.31 -2.88 10.68
C THR A 9 9.98 -3.63 10.65
N GLU A 10 9.99 -4.92 10.98
CA GLU A 10 8.75 -5.68 11.13
C GLU A 10 7.88 -5.15 12.28
N LYS A 11 8.49 -4.68 13.36
CA LYS A 11 7.76 -4.10 14.49
C LYS A 11 7.08 -2.79 14.09
N ASP A 12 7.80 -1.93 13.37
CA ASP A 12 7.23 -0.70 12.80
C ASP A 12 6.12 -1.02 11.79
N THR A 13 6.34 -2.02 10.94
CA THR A 13 5.37 -2.45 9.91
C THR A 13 4.12 -3.02 10.55
N LYS A 14 4.26 -3.82 11.61
CA LYS A 14 3.13 -4.28 12.40
C LYS A 14 2.33 -3.09 12.93
N TRP A 15 3.00 -2.08 13.48
CA TRP A 15 2.32 -0.87 13.93
C TRP A 15 1.56 -0.19 12.77
N VAL A 16 2.19 -0.03 11.60
CA VAL A 16 1.53 0.54 10.41
C VAL A 16 0.28 -0.26 10.02
N ILE A 17 0.38 -1.60 9.97
CA ILE A 17 -0.75 -2.47 9.62
C ILE A 17 -1.86 -2.38 10.68
N ASP A 18 -1.52 -2.42 11.97
CA ASP A 18 -2.49 -2.26 13.06
C ASP A 18 -3.26 -0.93 12.92
N GLN A 19 -2.56 0.14 12.55
CA GLN A 19 -3.17 1.45 12.29
C GLN A 19 -4.11 1.46 11.07
N LEU A 20 -3.82 0.66 10.04
CA LEU A 20 -4.65 0.51 8.85
C LEU A 20 -5.89 -0.37 9.13
N CYS A 21 -5.71 -1.49 9.83
CA CYS A 21 -6.82 -2.36 10.27
C CYS A 21 -7.81 -1.63 11.19
N SER A 22 -7.32 -0.68 11.98
CA SER A 22 -8.16 0.13 12.87
C SER A 22 -8.92 1.26 12.14
N ASP A 23 -8.63 1.50 10.85
CA ASP A 23 -9.27 2.56 10.08
C ASP A 23 -10.49 2.01 9.31
N PRO A 24 -11.74 2.38 9.69
CA PRO A 24 -12.94 1.85 9.05
C PRO A 24 -13.11 2.30 7.59
N GLN A 25 -12.27 3.21 7.09
CA GLN A 25 -12.28 3.64 5.70
C GLN A 25 -11.37 2.80 4.81
N ILE A 26 -10.63 1.85 5.37
CA ILE A 26 -9.69 0.99 4.64
C ILE A 26 -10.12 -0.46 4.69
N ALA A 27 -9.99 -1.11 3.53
CA ALA A 27 -9.99 -2.56 3.42
C ALA A 27 -8.72 -3.01 2.70
N PHE A 28 -8.23 -4.19 3.05
CA PHE A 28 -7.18 -4.90 2.33
C PHE A 28 -7.81 -5.79 1.27
N ILE A 29 -7.24 -5.80 0.07
CA ILE A 29 -7.62 -6.75 -0.97
C ILE A 29 -6.61 -7.89 -0.95
N ILE A 30 -7.09 -9.09 -0.65
CA ILE A 30 -6.28 -10.30 -0.54
C ILE A 30 -6.79 -11.38 -1.50
N ALA A 31 -5.95 -12.36 -1.82
CA ALA A 31 -6.41 -13.57 -2.49
C ALA A 31 -7.42 -14.28 -1.57
N ASP A 32 -8.54 -14.76 -2.12
CA ASP A 32 -9.56 -15.44 -1.34
C ASP A 32 -9.05 -16.82 -0.90
N PRO A 33 -8.79 -17.04 0.41
CA PRO A 33 -8.20 -18.30 0.89
C PRO A 33 -9.16 -19.49 0.75
N SER A 34 -10.46 -19.23 0.56
CA SER A 34 -11.47 -20.27 0.36
C SER A 34 -11.54 -20.77 -1.09
N SER A 35 -10.90 -20.05 -2.02
CA SER A 35 -10.93 -20.34 -3.43
C SER A 35 -9.83 -21.30 -3.84
N THR A 36 -10.19 -22.35 -4.58
CA THR A 36 -9.23 -23.15 -5.35
C THR A 36 -8.91 -22.52 -6.71
N GLN A 37 -9.69 -21.52 -7.13
CA GLN A 37 -9.47 -20.78 -8.36
C GLN A 37 -8.40 -19.71 -8.13
N ARG A 38 -7.34 -19.77 -8.94
CA ARG A 38 -6.38 -18.66 -9.02
C ARG A 38 -7.12 -17.39 -9.47
N LYS A 39 -6.79 -16.25 -8.85
CA LYS A 39 -7.30 -14.90 -9.17
C LYS A 39 -8.72 -14.58 -8.66
N ARG A 40 -9.19 -15.29 -7.63
CA ARG A 40 -10.29 -14.80 -6.80
C ARG A 40 -9.74 -13.91 -5.70
N TRP A 41 -10.31 -12.72 -5.56
CA TRP A 41 -9.90 -11.71 -4.60
C TRP A 41 -11.05 -11.37 -3.65
N LYS A 42 -10.75 -10.92 -2.43
CA LYS A 42 -11.75 -10.39 -1.51
C LYS A 42 -11.21 -9.22 -0.70
N ALA A 43 -12.11 -8.34 -0.28
CA ALA A 43 -11.86 -7.31 0.70
C ALA A 43 -11.94 -7.89 2.12
N VAL A 44 -11.01 -7.48 2.98
CA VAL A 44 -11.02 -7.78 4.42
C VAL A 44 -10.66 -6.52 5.22
N ALA A 45 -11.24 -6.37 6.41
CA ALA A 45 -10.95 -5.23 7.28
C ALA A 45 -9.65 -5.43 8.07
N GLU A 46 -9.33 -6.70 8.36
CA GLU A 46 -8.21 -7.08 9.20
C GLU A 46 -7.31 -8.07 8.46
N LEU A 47 -6.02 -8.00 8.79
CA LEU A 47 -5.03 -8.98 8.39
C LEU A 47 -4.50 -9.71 9.61
N HIS A 48 -4.26 -11.01 9.46
CA HIS A 48 -3.58 -11.83 10.47
C HIS A 48 -2.13 -12.14 10.08
N ASP A 49 -1.78 -11.98 8.80
CA ASP A 49 -0.44 -12.20 8.28
C ASP A 49 0.20 -10.87 7.84
N HIS A 50 1.34 -10.54 8.45
CA HIS A 50 2.10 -9.31 8.22
C HIS A 50 3.34 -9.53 7.34
N SER A 51 3.51 -10.74 6.79
CA SER A 51 4.66 -11.10 5.94
C SER A 51 4.48 -10.72 4.46
N ILE A 52 3.31 -10.19 4.08
CA ILE A 52 3.02 -9.83 2.70
C ILE A 52 3.91 -8.64 2.28
N GLN A 53 4.63 -8.81 1.17
CA GLN A 53 5.52 -7.77 0.64
C GLN A 53 4.78 -6.63 -0.07
N ARG A 54 3.54 -6.85 -0.52
CA ARG A 54 2.78 -5.82 -1.24
C ARG A 54 1.30 -5.90 -0.93
N TYR A 55 0.82 -4.92 -0.19
CA TYR A 55 -0.59 -4.79 0.15
C TYR A 55 -1.32 -3.93 -0.86
N CYS A 56 -2.47 -4.42 -1.31
CA CYS A 56 -3.45 -3.62 -2.04
C CYS A 56 -4.49 -3.09 -1.04
N LEU A 57 -4.58 -1.78 -0.90
CA LEU A 57 -5.55 -1.11 -0.03
C LEU A 57 -6.65 -0.50 -0.88
N TRP A 58 -7.88 -0.64 -0.44
CA TRP A 58 -9.04 0.06 -0.97
C TRP A 58 -9.51 1.09 0.05
N HIS A 59 -9.53 2.36 -0.35
CA HIS A 59 -10.23 3.41 0.38
C HIS A 59 -11.73 3.29 0.12
N ILE A 60 -12.48 2.72 1.04
CA ILE A 60 -13.91 2.39 0.89
C ILE A 60 -14.74 3.60 0.43
N PRO A 61 -14.58 4.81 1.01
CA PRO A 61 -15.31 6.01 0.57
C PRO A 61 -14.98 6.50 -0.84
N SER A 62 -13.92 5.97 -1.49
CA SER A 62 -13.60 6.30 -2.88
C SER A 62 -14.62 5.74 -3.88
N GLY A 63 -15.49 4.83 -3.44
CA GLY A 63 -16.53 4.23 -4.26
C GLY A 63 -16.19 2.83 -4.76
N LYS A 64 -16.97 2.38 -5.74
CA LYS A 64 -16.90 1.01 -6.28
C LYS A 64 -15.57 0.75 -6.98
N LEU A 65 -15.06 -0.47 -6.81
CA LEU A 65 -13.88 -0.94 -7.52
C LEU A 65 -14.25 -1.36 -8.95
N PRO A 66 -13.44 -0.98 -9.96
CA PRO A 66 -13.69 -1.37 -11.34
C PRO A 66 -13.42 -2.87 -11.53
N LEU A 67 -14.22 -3.52 -12.38
CA LEU A 67 -13.97 -4.86 -12.86
C LEU A 67 -13.59 -4.77 -14.34
N HIS A 68 -12.32 -5.02 -14.66
CA HIS A 68 -11.84 -4.98 -16.05
C HIS A 68 -12.06 -6.35 -16.70
N ASP A 69 -12.80 -6.37 -17.80
CA ASP A 69 -12.92 -7.54 -18.68
C ASP A 69 -12.08 -7.35 -19.96
N ASN A 70 -12.24 -8.24 -20.93
CA ASN A 70 -11.55 -8.17 -22.21
C ASN A 70 -12.19 -7.16 -23.20
N LYS A 71 -13.25 -6.44 -22.80
CA LYS A 71 -13.94 -5.48 -23.65
C LYS A 71 -13.45 -4.06 -23.32
N PRO A 72 -12.85 -3.33 -24.28
CA PRO A 72 -12.16 -2.06 -24.01
C PRO A 72 -13.04 -0.98 -23.36
N ASP A 73 -14.34 -0.98 -23.63
CA ASP A 73 -15.27 0.07 -23.21
C ASP A 73 -16.25 -0.36 -22.11
N SER A 74 -16.09 -1.57 -21.55
CA SER A 74 -16.99 -2.02 -20.49
C SER A 74 -16.69 -1.26 -19.19
N LYS A 75 -17.73 -0.62 -18.63
CA LYS A 75 -17.69 -0.03 -17.29
C LYS A 75 -18.37 -0.98 -16.32
N GLN A 76 -17.68 -2.04 -15.96
CA GLN A 76 -18.15 -2.97 -14.93
C GLN A 76 -17.53 -2.62 -13.57
N TYR A 77 -18.25 -2.98 -12.53
CA TYR A 77 -17.85 -2.75 -11.14
C TYR A 77 -18.02 -4.04 -10.36
N ILE A 78 -17.14 -4.24 -9.39
CA ILE A 78 -17.28 -5.31 -8.41
C ILE A 78 -18.51 -4.98 -7.55
N LEU A 79 -19.47 -5.90 -7.51
CA LEU A 79 -20.75 -5.69 -6.81
C LEU A 79 -20.57 -5.67 -5.30
N ASN A 80 -19.89 -6.69 -4.76
CA ASN A 80 -19.61 -6.81 -3.33
C ASN A 80 -18.16 -7.29 -3.11
N PRO A 81 -17.19 -6.38 -2.90
CA PRO A 81 -15.80 -6.76 -2.68
C PRO A 81 -15.60 -7.69 -1.48
N TRP A 82 -16.48 -7.65 -0.47
CA TRP A 82 -16.37 -8.44 0.76
C TRP A 82 -16.71 -9.93 0.57
N GLU A 83 -17.60 -10.25 -0.36
CA GLU A 83 -17.95 -11.64 -0.73
C GLU A 83 -16.95 -12.26 -1.73
N GLY A 84 -16.02 -11.42 -2.20
CA GLY A 84 -15.02 -11.76 -3.18
C GLY A 84 -15.54 -11.76 -4.62
N TRP A 85 -14.60 -11.71 -5.57
CA TRP A 85 -14.88 -11.69 -7.00
C TRP A 85 -13.77 -12.38 -7.79
N ASP A 86 -14.11 -12.86 -8.97
CA ASP A 86 -13.16 -13.46 -9.90
C ASP A 86 -12.64 -12.39 -10.86
N GLU A 87 -11.31 -12.25 -10.92
CA GLU A 87 -10.66 -11.35 -11.85
C GLU A 87 -10.86 -11.81 -13.30
N GLN A 88 -11.42 -10.94 -14.14
CA GLN A 88 -11.71 -11.25 -15.54
C GLN A 88 -10.50 -11.01 -16.46
N LYS A 89 -9.58 -10.15 -16.03
CA LYS A 89 -8.36 -9.78 -16.77
C LYS A 89 -7.18 -9.66 -15.81
N ALA A 90 -6.14 -10.44 -16.06
CA ALA A 90 -4.92 -10.36 -15.26
C ALA A 90 -4.07 -9.14 -15.64
N GLY A 91 -3.46 -8.53 -14.62
CA GLY A 91 -2.39 -7.56 -14.80
C GLY A 91 -1.04 -8.21 -15.09
N ALA A 92 0.01 -7.39 -15.15
CA ALA A 92 1.38 -7.87 -15.34
C ALA A 92 1.89 -8.74 -14.18
N ASN A 93 1.38 -8.51 -12.96
CA ASN A 93 1.68 -9.31 -11.78
C ASN A 93 0.44 -10.12 -11.38
N ALA A 94 0.53 -11.44 -11.54
CA ALA A 94 -0.56 -12.37 -11.23
C ALA A 94 -0.85 -12.52 -9.73
N ASN A 95 0.07 -12.06 -8.86
CA ASN A 95 -0.08 -12.12 -7.40
C ASN A 95 -0.77 -10.87 -6.82
N THR A 96 -1.25 -9.97 -7.67
CA THR A 96 -1.92 -8.74 -7.25
C THR A 96 -3.19 -8.52 -8.07
N PRO A 97 -4.27 -8.00 -7.46
CA PRO A 97 -5.50 -7.70 -8.20
C PRO A 97 -5.28 -6.59 -9.22
N TYR A 98 -5.93 -6.71 -10.38
CA TYR A 98 -5.85 -5.73 -11.46
C TYR A 98 -7.06 -4.79 -11.50
N PHE A 99 -6.80 -3.49 -11.33
CA PHE A 99 -7.81 -2.42 -11.38
C PHE A 99 -7.57 -1.41 -12.52
N GLY A 100 -6.75 -1.77 -13.52
CA GLY A 100 -6.38 -0.87 -14.62
C GLY A 100 -5.22 0.07 -14.27
N ALA A 101 -5.05 1.15 -15.04
CA ALA A 101 -3.89 2.04 -15.01
C ALA A 101 -3.78 2.95 -13.76
N GLY A 102 -4.60 2.73 -12.73
CA GLY A 102 -4.56 3.47 -11.47
C GLY A 102 -5.92 4.04 -11.08
N HIS A 103 -6.75 3.21 -10.43
CA HIS A 103 -7.99 3.67 -9.80
C HIS A 103 -7.67 4.55 -8.58
N PRO A 104 -8.21 5.77 -8.43
CA PRO A 104 -7.89 6.67 -7.33
C PRO A 104 -8.24 6.10 -5.94
N GLY A 105 -9.12 5.12 -5.87
CA GLY A 105 -9.44 4.40 -4.64
C GLY A 105 -8.45 3.33 -4.20
N ILE A 106 -7.45 3.01 -5.02
CA ILE A 106 -6.44 1.99 -4.75
C ILE A 106 -5.13 2.63 -4.30
N ILE A 107 -4.62 2.16 -3.17
CA ILE A 107 -3.33 2.54 -2.60
C ILE A 107 -2.50 1.28 -2.45
N TRP A 108 -1.23 1.35 -2.85
CA TRP A 108 -0.28 0.24 -2.68
C TRP A 108 0.61 0.51 -1.48
N PHE A 109 0.82 -0.49 -0.63
CA PHE A 109 1.87 -0.46 0.38
C PHE A 109 2.87 -1.59 0.09
N ASP A 110 4.01 -1.23 -0.47
CA ASP A 110 5.13 -2.12 -0.72
C ASP A 110 5.97 -2.21 0.56
N ASN A 111 5.88 -3.34 1.24
CA ASN A 111 6.58 -3.65 2.49
C ASN A 111 7.92 -4.37 2.22
N ARG A 112 8.98 -3.85 2.82
CA ARG A 112 10.36 -4.36 2.74
C ARG A 112 10.97 -4.63 4.12
N SER A 113 10.13 -4.90 5.12
CA SER A 113 10.56 -5.15 6.50
C SER A 113 11.19 -6.53 6.72
N ASP A 114 10.98 -7.46 5.78
CA ASP A 114 11.30 -8.89 5.87
C ASP A 114 12.77 -9.25 5.59
N GLN A 115 13.64 -8.26 5.40
CA GLN A 115 15.07 -8.45 5.11
C GLN A 115 15.88 -8.84 6.36
N GLN A 116 15.31 -9.71 7.20
CA GLN A 116 15.93 -10.22 8.41
C GLN A 116 17.21 -11.00 8.05
N GLY A 117 18.34 -10.56 8.60
CA GLY A 117 19.64 -11.24 8.47
C GLY A 117 20.74 -10.37 7.89
N ALA A 118 20.43 -9.35 7.09
CA ALA A 118 21.45 -8.56 6.39
C ALA A 118 21.92 -7.29 7.14
N LYS A 119 21.51 -7.08 8.42
CA LYS A 119 21.68 -5.79 9.14
C LYS A 119 21.37 -4.58 8.24
N ASN A 120 20.29 -4.69 7.47
CA ASN A 120 19.94 -3.73 6.43
C ASN A 120 18.42 -3.52 6.45
N ILE A 121 17.99 -2.26 6.43
CA ILE A 121 16.57 -1.89 6.44
C ILE A 121 16.14 -1.53 5.02
N GLY A 122 15.21 -2.31 4.47
CA GLY A 122 14.58 -2.04 3.19
C GLY A 122 13.71 -0.79 3.20
N MET A 123 13.63 -0.09 2.08
CA MET A 123 12.74 1.06 1.92
C MET A 123 11.34 0.58 1.53
N SER A 124 10.41 0.65 2.46
CA SER A 124 8.98 0.40 2.22
C SER A 124 8.33 1.66 1.65
N THR A 125 7.22 1.52 0.91
CA THR A 125 6.58 2.68 0.29
C THR A 125 5.07 2.59 0.23
N PHE A 126 4.39 3.71 0.48
CA PHE A 126 3.02 3.87 0.00
C PHE A 126 3.02 4.57 -1.36
N GLY A 127 2.36 3.96 -2.35
CA GLY A 127 2.13 4.48 -3.67
C GLY A 127 0.66 4.78 -3.91
N TRP A 128 0.35 5.98 -4.38
CA TRP A 128 -1.01 6.39 -4.73
C TRP A 128 -1.05 7.20 -6.01
N ILE A 129 -1.96 6.84 -6.93
CA ILE A 129 -2.09 7.52 -8.23
C ILE A 129 -2.57 8.97 -8.07
N GLY A 130 -3.40 9.24 -7.06
CA GLY A 130 -3.97 10.56 -6.81
C GLY A 130 -4.75 11.12 -8.00
N ASN A 131 -4.59 12.41 -8.26
CA ASN A 131 -5.26 13.13 -9.36
C ASN A 131 -4.51 13.07 -10.70
N HIS A 132 -3.63 12.08 -10.91
CA HIS A 132 -2.80 12.00 -12.13
C HIS A 132 -3.64 11.96 -13.42
N TYR A 133 -4.79 11.28 -13.40
CA TYR A 133 -5.70 11.17 -14.55
C TYR A 133 -6.93 12.08 -14.45
N LYS A 134 -6.84 13.19 -13.70
CA LYS A 134 -7.95 14.15 -13.55
C LYS A 134 -8.42 14.70 -14.91
N SER A 135 -7.50 14.96 -15.84
CA SER A 135 -7.83 15.43 -17.20
C SER A 135 -8.60 14.40 -18.03
N LEU A 136 -8.55 13.12 -17.66
CA LEU A 136 -9.29 12.02 -18.29
C LEU A 136 -10.59 11.70 -17.54
N GLY A 137 -11.02 12.56 -16.61
CA GLY A 137 -12.23 12.36 -15.81
C GLY A 137 -12.08 11.37 -14.64
N ASN A 138 -10.86 10.92 -14.35
CA ASN A 138 -10.58 9.97 -13.27
C ASN A 138 -9.83 10.67 -12.12
N SER A 139 -10.54 11.53 -11.40
CA SER A 139 -10.02 12.24 -10.23
C SER A 139 -10.28 11.50 -8.92
N ALA A 140 -9.37 11.64 -7.96
CA ALA A 140 -9.62 11.23 -6.59
C ALA A 140 -10.78 12.03 -5.98
N SER A 141 -11.59 11.38 -5.14
CA SER A 141 -12.55 12.09 -4.29
C SER A 141 -11.81 12.92 -3.25
N GLN A 142 -12.44 14.02 -2.80
CA GLN A 142 -11.89 14.86 -1.73
C GLN A 142 -11.64 14.06 -0.45
N ASP A 143 -12.47 13.07 -0.17
CA ASP A 143 -12.32 12.21 1.02
C ASP A 143 -11.08 11.33 0.90
N THR A 144 -10.78 10.81 -0.29
CA THR A 144 -9.54 10.04 -0.52
C THR A 144 -8.30 10.93 -0.38
N GLU A 145 -8.34 12.19 -0.86
CA GLU A 145 -7.27 13.16 -0.64
C GLU A 145 -7.07 13.50 0.85
N LYS A 146 -8.16 13.70 1.59
CA LYS A 146 -8.12 13.93 3.04
C LYS A 146 -7.55 12.73 3.78
N TRP A 147 -8.00 11.52 3.45
CA TRP A 147 -7.49 10.29 4.03
C TRP A 147 -5.99 10.12 3.78
N TRP A 148 -5.54 10.29 2.53
CA TRP A 148 -4.14 10.22 2.18
C TRP A 148 -3.29 11.24 2.95
N LYS A 149 -3.77 12.48 3.06
CA LYS A 149 -3.11 13.53 3.87
C LYS A 149 -3.04 13.14 5.35
N SER A 150 -4.10 12.53 5.88
CA SER A 150 -4.14 12.02 7.26
C SER A 150 -3.10 10.93 7.50
N LEU A 151 -3.02 9.92 6.61
CA LEU A 151 -2.01 8.87 6.66
C LEU A 151 -0.60 9.47 6.67
N ARG A 152 -0.30 10.37 5.73
CA ARG A 152 1.01 11.05 5.67
C ARG A 152 1.34 11.81 6.95
N ASN A 153 0.38 12.54 7.50
CA ASN A 153 0.57 13.27 8.75
C ASN A 153 0.82 12.32 9.94
N LYS A 154 0.13 11.18 9.97
CA LYS A 154 0.30 10.17 11.00
C LYS A 154 1.69 9.54 10.95
N ILE A 155 2.15 9.16 9.76
CA ILE A 155 3.54 8.68 9.57
C ILE A 155 4.53 9.76 10.00
N LYS A 156 4.39 10.99 9.49
CA LYS A 156 5.26 12.12 9.86
C LYS A 156 5.32 12.37 11.37
N LYS A 157 4.20 12.24 12.09
CA LYS A 157 4.14 12.47 13.54
C LYS A 157 4.91 11.40 14.34
N ASN A 158 5.04 10.20 13.80
CA ASN A 158 5.65 9.05 14.47
C ASN A 158 6.98 8.65 13.83
N SER A 159 7.63 9.54 13.10
CA SER A 159 8.91 9.25 12.43
C SER A 159 9.85 10.44 12.47
N GLU A 160 11.13 10.17 12.29
CA GLU A 160 12.14 11.17 11.96
C GLU A 160 12.36 11.18 10.45
N LYS A 161 12.68 12.34 9.86
CA LYS A 161 13.15 12.38 8.48
C LYS A 161 14.66 12.18 8.43
N ILE A 162 15.11 11.22 7.64
CA ILE A 162 16.52 10.96 7.39
C ILE A 162 16.83 10.92 5.89
N GLY A 163 18.10 11.11 5.53
CA GLY A 163 18.56 10.95 4.15
C GLY A 163 18.67 9.47 3.78
N ARG A 164 18.57 9.16 2.49
CA ARG A 164 18.86 7.79 1.97
C ARG A 164 20.24 7.31 2.40
N GLU A 165 21.18 8.25 2.44
CA GLU A 165 22.55 8.11 2.94
C GLU A 165 22.81 9.23 3.94
N ASN A 166 23.89 9.12 4.73
CA ASN A 166 24.19 10.07 5.80
C ASN A 166 24.54 11.48 5.29
N THR A 167 24.98 11.60 4.04
CA THR A 167 25.35 12.87 3.38
C THR A 167 24.20 13.49 2.60
N MET A 168 23.07 12.80 2.47
CA MET A 168 21.96 13.20 1.61
C MET A 168 20.89 13.98 2.40
N PRO A 169 20.13 14.88 1.76
CA PRO A 169 19.04 15.59 2.41
C PRO A 169 18.00 14.66 3.04
N ALA A 170 17.43 15.08 4.17
CA ALA A 170 16.42 14.33 4.89
C ALA A 170 15.08 14.30 4.14
N GLU A 171 14.74 13.15 3.55
CA GLU A 171 13.54 12.99 2.71
C GLU A 171 12.71 11.74 3.03
N ILE A 172 13.30 10.70 3.64
CA ILE A 172 12.64 9.44 3.96
C ILE A 172 12.20 9.46 5.42
N PHE A 173 10.99 8.99 5.70
CA PHE A 173 10.52 8.85 7.08
C PHE A 173 11.06 7.56 7.69
N CYS A 174 11.79 7.65 8.78
CA CYS A 174 12.27 6.49 9.54
C CYS A 174 11.42 6.32 10.79
N LEU A 175 10.77 5.16 10.90
CA LEU A 175 9.97 4.81 12.08
C LEU A 175 10.88 4.44 13.27
N PRO A 176 10.36 4.47 14.51
CA PRO A 176 11.20 4.50 15.71
C PRO A 176 12.10 3.27 15.87
N ASP A 177 11.59 2.06 15.60
CA ASP A 177 12.39 0.84 15.75
C ASP A 177 13.49 0.76 14.67
N ALA A 178 13.17 1.16 13.43
CA ALA A 178 14.15 1.27 12.36
C ALA A 178 15.24 2.31 12.69
N LEU A 179 14.84 3.44 13.25
CA LEU A 179 15.76 4.53 13.61
C LEU A 179 16.72 4.08 14.71
N GLU A 180 16.22 3.37 15.72
CA GLU A 180 17.04 2.79 16.78
C GLU A 180 18.07 1.80 16.21
N LYS A 181 17.65 0.88 15.35
CA LYS A 181 18.56 -0.08 14.70
C LYS A 181 19.63 0.59 13.84
N ILE A 182 19.29 1.68 13.15
CA ILE A 182 20.24 2.45 12.34
C ILE A 182 21.26 3.17 13.25
N ASN A 183 20.78 3.91 14.25
CA ASN A 183 21.62 4.81 15.04
C ASN A 183 22.43 4.10 16.12
N VAL A 184 21.90 3.02 16.70
CA VAL A 184 22.49 2.33 17.84
C VAL A 184 23.12 1.01 17.43
N GLU A 185 22.41 0.20 16.63
CA GLU A 185 22.87 -1.15 16.26
C GLU A 185 23.72 -1.18 14.98
N GLY A 186 23.82 -0.05 14.28
CA GLY A 186 24.64 0.12 13.08
C GLY A 186 24.05 -0.56 11.84
N TYR A 187 22.72 -0.69 11.74
CA TYR A 187 22.07 -1.20 10.53
C TYR A 187 22.26 -0.22 9.37
N THR A 188 22.51 -0.77 8.18
CA THR A 188 22.47 0.01 6.94
C THR A 188 21.02 0.15 6.46
N ARG A 189 20.82 0.97 5.41
CA ARG A 189 19.50 1.21 4.82
C ARG A 189 19.60 1.24 3.30
N ASN A 190 18.61 0.68 2.62
CA ASN A 190 18.56 0.68 1.16
C ASN A 190 18.29 2.08 0.63
N ALA A 191 19.08 2.54 -0.34
CA ALA A 191 18.88 3.85 -0.97
C ALA A 191 17.63 3.90 -1.88
N ASN A 192 17.13 2.75 -2.32
CA ASN A 192 15.99 2.64 -3.22
C ASN A 192 15.01 1.56 -2.73
N PRO A 193 13.72 1.65 -3.12
CA PRO A 193 12.80 0.53 -3.01
C PRO A 193 13.22 -0.52 -4.05
N THR A 194 14.08 -1.45 -3.63
CA THR A 194 14.46 -2.65 -4.40
C THR A 194 13.77 -3.83 -3.77
#